data_AF-A0A7S0BKN6-F1
#
_entry.id   AF-A0A7S0BKN6-F1
#
_cell.length_a   1.000
_cell.length_b   1.000
_cell.length_c   1.000
_cell.angle_alpha   90.00
_cell.angle_beta   90.00
_cell.angle_gamma   90.00
#
_symmetry.space_group_name_H-M   'P 1'
#
loop_
_entity.id
_entity.type
_entity.pdbx_description
1 polymer ?
#
loop_
_entity_poly.entity_id
_entity_poly.type
_entity_poly.pdbx_seq_one_letter_code
_entity_poly.pdbx_strand_id
1 'polypeptide(L)'
;MELGIDMRGLESMCRAMYEGQDQKQREEAEKTLMPLGESADNVVACFSIISGSSEPLAQVFAASCLLKIADHHWTRIPDAQRVELWKFCYSLLAERGPGLASYVVADVTAVFCRVTKLGWNDEGPYRSIVDDVSKFLEASEEHCDIGLIILNRITIEMNQSTPAIRKFFSQAQNRKVATSFRDLLLLRIFELALSTLNRLSPPPAHSALRLRALQLAQSCLGFDFIGASFDEASEDMGTIHVPVAWRAVIEDPKTLTLFFETYNGSANVNGEVAGKTIECLVQLSSIRRSIFCTDEKRLNYLYQHMRATVEVLSNNRGLDQPETYHHFCRWLSRLKANHELSELMGSDLFPDWIRNVAELTLHCISSDWSIVGNSLYYLLNLWSKLVHPISKLKRNSSTSLETYVEKIVQMYVTSRLHALQSETSPSDWDNLDDEENIAQEEFAEHLESVPAIFRLHYDKTAQFLIQLIDPLLEQYKAGIANNVPAVDRFLLERHLAWLIRVSGSVVGGRIISTSSENQEHSDGELSSRVFQLMIY
;
A
#
# COMPACT_ATOMS: atom_id res chain seq x y z
N MET A 1 17.40 43.34 -5.06
CA MET A 1 16.12 42.59 -5.12
C MET A 1 15.07 43.51 -5.72
N GLU A 2 14.31 43.05 -6.71
CA GLU A 2 13.25 43.84 -7.38
C GLU A 2 12.16 44.35 -6.41
N LEU A 3 12.06 43.75 -5.22
CA LEU A 3 11.14 44.15 -4.15
C LEU A 3 11.55 45.43 -3.41
N GLY A 4 12.79 45.92 -3.56
CA GLY A 4 13.27 47.11 -2.83
C GLY A 4 13.47 46.90 -1.31
N ILE A 5 13.42 45.66 -0.83
CA ILE A 5 13.58 45.27 0.58
C ILE A 5 14.98 44.69 0.79
N ASP A 6 15.61 45.02 1.92
CA ASP A 6 16.89 44.41 2.31
C ASP A 6 16.69 43.00 2.90
N MET A 7 17.77 42.23 3.06
CA MET A 7 17.65 40.84 3.52
C MET A 7 16.98 40.74 4.89
N ARG A 8 17.30 41.64 5.82
CA ARG A 8 16.74 41.64 7.17
C ARG A 8 15.25 41.96 7.18
N GLY A 9 14.82 42.93 6.37
CA GLY A 9 13.41 43.23 6.17
C GLY A 9 12.66 42.01 5.64
N LEU A 10 13.21 41.34 4.63
CA LEU A 10 12.62 40.13 4.05
C LEU A 10 12.50 39.00 5.09
N GLU A 11 13.56 38.74 5.85
CA GLU A 11 13.54 37.74 6.94
C GLU A 11 12.46 38.05 7.98
N SER A 12 12.33 39.32 8.38
CA SER A 12 11.28 39.75 9.31
C SER A 12 9.87 39.53 8.75
N MET A 13 9.67 39.78 7.45
CA MET A 13 8.38 39.59 6.79
C MET A 13 8.04 38.11 6.62
N CYS A 14 9.01 37.26 6.26
CA CYS A 14 8.81 35.82 6.22
C CYS A 14 8.42 35.28 7.61
N ARG A 15 9.07 35.75 8.68
CA ARG A 15 8.70 35.38 10.05
C ARG A 15 7.28 35.84 10.40
N ALA A 16 6.93 37.08 10.07
CA ALA A 16 5.57 37.59 10.29
C ALA A 16 4.51 36.78 9.53
N MET A 17 4.80 36.36 8.29
CA MET A 17 3.86 35.59 7.46
C MET A 17 3.56 34.20 8.04
N TYR A 18 4.60 33.47 8.48
CA TYR A 18 4.47 32.09 8.98
C TYR A 18 4.10 32.01 10.47
N GLU A 19 4.68 32.87 11.32
CA GLU A 19 4.57 32.77 12.78
C GLU A 19 3.75 33.91 13.42
N GLY A 20 3.37 34.93 12.64
CA GLY A 20 2.66 36.10 13.14
C GLY A 20 1.30 35.75 13.75
N GLN A 21 0.95 36.40 14.85
CA GLN A 21 -0.37 36.28 15.48
C GLN A 21 -1.37 37.34 14.99
N ASP A 22 -0.89 38.47 14.45
CA ASP A 22 -1.72 39.53 13.90
C ASP A 22 -2.06 39.25 12.43
N GLN A 23 -3.34 39.01 12.16
CA GLN A 23 -3.91 38.78 10.82
C GLN A 23 -3.48 39.87 9.83
N LYS A 24 -3.49 41.15 10.22
CA LYS A 24 -3.18 42.26 9.30
C LYS A 24 -1.70 42.26 8.90
N GLN A 25 -0.80 41.96 9.85
CA GLN A 25 0.63 41.88 9.57
C GLN A 25 0.96 40.68 8.68
N ARG A 26 0.26 39.55 8.84
CA ARG A 26 0.41 38.39 7.96
C ARG A 26 0.00 38.72 6.52
N GLU A 27 -1.17 39.32 6.36
CA GLU A 27 -1.71 39.71 5.05
C GLU A 27 -0.82 40.75 4.34
N GLU A 28 -0.28 41.72 5.09
CA GLU A 28 0.65 42.72 4.54
C GLU A 28 2.00 42.09 4.13
N ALA A 29 2.54 41.20 4.96
CA ALA A 29 3.75 40.47 4.65
C ALA A 29 3.58 39.59 3.41
N GLU A 30 2.49 38.81 3.35
CA GLU A 30 2.16 37.97 2.20
C GLU A 30 2.01 38.78 0.93
N LYS A 31 1.20 39.86 0.96
CA LYS A 31 0.98 40.74 -0.20
C LYS A 31 2.28 41.30 -0.77
N THR A 32 3.23 41.62 0.10
CA THR A 32 4.51 42.21 -0.30
C THR A 32 5.48 41.15 -0.84
N LEU A 33 5.46 39.94 -0.29
CA LEU A 33 6.36 38.86 -0.66
C LEU A 33 5.87 38.08 -1.90
N MET A 34 4.55 37.93 -2.06
CA MET A 34 3.91 37.13 -3.12
C MET A 34 4.43 37.42 -4.55
N PRO A 35 4.71 38.67 -4.97
CA PRO A 35 5.24 38.96 -6.30
C PRO A 35 6.52 38.20 -6.66
N LEU A 36 7.32 37.78 -5.66
CA LEU A 36 8.55 37.03 -5.88
C LEU A 36 8.31 35.70 -6.62
N GLY A 37 7.15 35.05 -6.41
CA GLY A 37 6.80 33.78 -7.06
C GLY A 37 6.02 33.91 -8.37
N GLU A 38 5.74 35.13 -8.86
CA GLU A 38 4.82 35.39 -9.98
C GLU A 38 5.52 35.70 -11.32
N SER A 39 6.86 35.69 -11.37
CA SER A 39 7.63 35.93 -12.60
C SER A 39 8.84 35.01 -12.72
N ALA A 40 9.16 34.61 -13.96
CA ALA A 40 10.40 33.89 -14.27
C ALA A 40 11.65 34.74 -14.02
N ASP A 41 11.55 36.07 -14.06
CA ASP A 41 12.67 36.98 -13.85
C ASP A 41 13.20 36.93 -12.40
N ASN A 42 12.36 36.48 -11.45
CA ASN A 42 12.69 36.42 -10.03
C ASN A 42 13.56 35.23 -9.62
N VAL A 43 13.91 34.31 -10.54
CA VAL A 43 14.72 33.12 -10.21
C VAL A 43 16.05 33.49 -9.53
N VAL A 44 16.76 34.51 -10.04
CA VAL A 44 18.04 34.97 -9.45
C VAL A 44 17.83 35.61 -8.07
N ALA A 45 16.72 36.31 -7.88
CA ALA A 45 16.38 36.90 -6.59
C ALA A 45 16.17 35.81 -5.53
N CYS A 46 15.47 34.73 -5.88
CA CYS A 46 15.31 33.57 -5.00
C CYS A 46 16.65 32.89 -4.66
N PHE A 47 17.59 32.75 -5.60
CA PHE A 47 18.94 32.22 -5.28
C PHE A 47 19.65 33.07 -4.25
N SER A 48 19.55 34.39 -4.41
CA SER A 48 20.20 35.36 -3.53
C SER A 48 19.63 35.27 -2.11
N ILE A 49 18.32 35.05 -1.97
CA ILE A 49 17.66 34.87 -0.66
C ILE A 49 18.10 33.55 -0.01
N ILE A 50 18.03 32.43 -0.73
CA ILE A 50 18.39 31.12 -0.17
C ILE A 50 19.87 31.08 0.24
N SER A 51 20.74 31.67 -0.58
CA SER A 51 22.18 31.68 -0.32
C SER A 51 22.56 32.67 0.79
N GLY A 52 21.95 33.86 0.79
CA GLY A 52 22.34 34.97 1.64
C GLY A 52 21.65 35.01 3.01
N SER A 53 20.49 34.37 3.16
CA SER A 53 19.77 34.35 4.43
C SER A 53 20.27 33.23 5.35
N SER A 54 20.33 33.54 6.65
CA SER A 54 20.51 32.55 7.72
C SER A 54 19.19 32.12 8.35
N GLU A 55 18.07 32.72 7.95
CA GLU A 55 16.73 32.45 8.48
C GLU A 55 16.05 31.34 7.66
N PRO A 56 15.78 30.16 8.26
CA PRO A 56 15.15 29.04 7.54
C PRO A 56 13.80 29.37 6.89
N LEU A 57 12.99 30.22 7.51
CA LEU A 57 11.68 30.62 6.96
C LEU A 57 11.82 31.43 5.66
N ALA A 58 12.85 32.26 5.55
CA ALA A 58 13.14 33.00 4.32
C ALA A 58 13.66 32.08 3.21
N GLN A 59 14.50 31.10 3.56
CA GLN A 59 14.99 30.10 2.62
C GLN A 59 13.86 29.23 2.05
N VAL A 60 12.95 28.78 2.90
CA VAL A 60 11.75 28.00 2.50
C VAL A 60 10.77 28.81 1.68
N PHE A 61 10.53 30.06 2.06
CA PHE A 61 9.72 30.95 1.25
C PHE A 61 10.28 31.10 -0.17
N ALA A 62 11.59 31.35 -0.29
CA ALA A 62 12.23 31.48 -1.60
C ALA A 62 12.26 30.16 -2.39
N ALA A 63 12.45 29.01 -1.75
CA ALA A 63 12.36 27.70 -2.38
C ALA A 63 10.93 27.42 -2.89
N SER A 64 9.91 27.74 -2.09
CA SER A 64 8.50 27.68 -2.48
C SER A 64 8.17 28.59 -3.67
N CYS A 65 8.76 29.80 -3.70
CA CYS A 65 8.65 30.70 -4.86
C CYS A 65 9.29 30.08 -6.12
N LEU A 66 10.48 29.48 -6.01
CA LEU A 66 11.11 28.77 -7.13
C LEU A 66 10.25 27.61 -7.64
N LEU A 67 9.64 26.84 -6.74
CA LEU A 67 8.75 25.75 -7.12
C LEU A 67 7.51 26.28 -7.87
N LYS A 68 6.90 27.36 -7.36
CA LYS A 68 5.78 28.04 -8.02
C LYS A 68 6.17 28.58 -9.39
N ILE A 69 7.35 29.19 -9.52
CA ILE A 69 7.87 29.68 -10.80
C ILE A 69 8.05 28.52 -11.78
N ALA A 70 8.62 27.40 -11.35
CA ALA A 70 8.72 26.19 -12.19
C ALA A 70 7.33 25.67 -12.61
N ASP A 71 6.35 25.72 -11.72
CA ASP A 71 5.00 25.18 -11.94
C ASP A 71 4.10 26.05 -12.83
N HIS A 72 4.44 27.32 -13.02
CA HIS A 72 3.61 28.27 -13.74
C HIS A 72 4.32 28.95 -14.90
N HIS A 73 5.65 29.03 -14.87
CA HIS A 73 6.45 29.83 -15.78
C HIS A 73 7.63 29.07 -16.40
N TRP A 74 7.69 27.72 -16.30
CA TRP A 74 8.79 26.90 -16.84
C TRP A 74 9.28 27.32 -18.23
N THR A 75 8.35 27.45 -19.18
CA THR A 75 8.66 27.79 -20.59
C THR A 75 9.16 29.22 -20.78
N ARG A 76 8.98 30.10 -19.79
CA ARG A 76 9.48 31.47 -19.78
C ARG A 76 10.86 31.60 -19.14
N ILE A 77 11.31 30.60 -18.38
CA ILE A 77 12.67 30.57 -17.84
C ILE A 77 13.63 30.25 -19.00
N PRO A 78 14.66 31.07 -19.28
CA PRO A 78 15.66 30.76 -20.29
C PRO A 78 16.41 29.45 -19.99
N ASP A 79 16.79 28.69 -21.02
CA ASP A 79 17.40 27.36 -20.85
C ASP A 79 18.69 27.41 -20.01
N ALA A 80 19.54 28.41 -20.21
CA ALA A 80 20.75 28.61 -19.40
C ALA A 80 20.41 28.78 -17.90
N GLN A 81 19.35 29.52 -17.60
CA GLN A 81 18.91 29.77 -16.23
C GLN A 81 18.25 28.53 -15.60
N ARG A 82 17.58 27.68 -16.39
CA ARG A 82 17.08 26.37 -15.91
C ARG A 82 18.25 25.46 -15.49
N VAL A 83 19.33 25.45 -16.27
CA VAL A 83 20.55 24.68 -15.93
C VAL A 83 21.25 25.26 -14.70
N GLU A 84 21.33 26.59 -14.57
CA GLU A 84 21.87 27.25 -13.37
C GLU A 84 21.02 26.94 -12.13
N LEU A 85 19.69 26.97 -12.23
CA LEU A 85 18.77 26.58 -11.16
C LEU A 85 19.02 25.15 -10.70
N TRP A 86 19.15 24.22 -11.65
CA TRP A 86 19.44 22.83 -11.34
C TRP A 86 20.78 22.68 -10.60
N LYS A 87 21.85 23.32 -11.09
CA LYS A 87 23.20 23.28 -10.47
C LYS A 87 23.22 23.95 -9.10
N PHE A 88 22.47 25.03 -8.93
CA PHE A 88 22.35 25.74 -7.68
C PHE A 88 21.75 24.84 -6.60
N CYS A 89 20.61 24.19 -6.88
CA CYS A 89 19.98 23.27 -5.93
C CYS A 89 20.92 22.11 -5.55
N TYR A 90 21.58 21.51 -6.54
CA TYR A 90 22.58 20.46 -6.29
C TYR A 90 23.69 20.93 -5.35
N SER A 91 24.34 22.06 -5.68
CA SER A 91 25.49 22.57 -4.93
C SER A 91 25.09 23.00 -3.52
N LEU A 92 23.92 23.61 -3.36
CA LEU A 92 23.39 23.99 -2.06
C LEU A 92 23.17 22.77 -1.16
N LEU A 93 22.55 21.71 -1.69
CA LEU A 93 22.32 20.47 -0.95
C LEU A 93 23.64 19.74 -0.65
N ALA A 94 24.61 19.78 -1.55
CA ALA A 94 25.92 19.15 -1.37
C ALA A 94 26.80 19.88 -0.34
N GLU A 95 26.85 21.20 -0.37
CA GLU A 95 27.79 21.98 0.43
C GLU A 95 27.21 22.42 1.77
N ARG A 96 25.91 22.72 1.81
CA ARG A 96 25.24 23.29 2.99
C ARG A 96 24.14 22.41 3.54
N GLY A 97 23.69 21.39 2.81
CA GLY A 97 22.56 20.53 3.15
C GLY A 97 22.54 20.04 4.59
N PRO A 98 23.63 19.44 5.13
CA PRO A 98 23.67 18.95 6.51
C PRO A 98 23.45 20.03 7.59
N GLY A 99 23.71 21.30 7.27
CA GLY A 99 23.51 22.43 8.18
C GLY A 99 22.18 23.18 7.97
N LEU A 100 21.38 22.81 6.98
CA LEU A 100 20.07 23.42 6.74
C LEU A 100 18.99 22.73 7.57
N ALA A 101 17.90 23.46 7.87
CA ALA A 101 16.73 22.85 8.50
C ALA A 101 16.11 21.80 7.57
N SER A 102 15.58 20.71 8.13
CA SER A 102 15.06 19.56 7.36
C SER A 102 13.97 19.94 6.35
N TYR A 103 13.10 20.88 6.69
CA TYR A 103 12.05 21.38 5.80
C TYR A 103 12.61 22.26 4.67
N VAL A 104 13.74 22.96 4.88
CA VAL A 104 14.45 23.67 3.80
C VAL A 104 15.06 22.67 2.82
N VAL A 105 15.70 21.62 3.33
CA VAL A 105 16.23 20.52 2.50
C VAL A 105 15.11 19.89 1.66
N ALA A 106 13.95 19.64 2.26
CA ALA A 106 12.79 19.07 1.57
C ALA A 106 12.29 19.96 0.41
N ASP A 107 12.15 21.26 0.63
CA ASP A 107 11.67 22.19 -0.40
C ASP A 107 12.69 22.42 -1.52
N VAL A 108 13.97 22.57 -1.18
CA VAL A 108 15.03 22.65 -2.20
C VAL A 108 15.10 21.36 -3.02
N THR A 109 14.94 20.21 -2.37
CA THR A 109 14.86 18.90 -3.07
C THR A 109 13.64 18.83 -3.99
N ALA A 110 12.49 19.38 -3.58
CA ALA A 110 11.30 19.45 -4.41
C ALA A 110 11.54 20.29 -5.67
N VAL A 111 12.17 21.47 -5.53
CA VAL A 111 12.57 22.31 -6.66
C VAL A 111 13.53 21.55 -7.58
N PHE A 112 14.56 20.92 -7.02
CA PHE A 112 15.55 20.15 -7.77
C PHE A 112 14.92 19.05 -8.62
N CYS A 113 14.00 18.27 -8.03
CA CYS A 113 13.31 17.18 -8.72
C CYS A 113 12.32 17.69 -9.77
N ARG A 114 11.56 18.76 -9.47
CA ARG A 114 10.60 19.38 -10.41
C ARG A 114 11.31 19.91 -11.65
N VAL A 115 12.42 20.62 -11.46
CA VAL A 115 13.26 21.15 -12.55
C VAL A 115 13.86 20.00 -13.37
N THR A 116 14.32 18.93 -12.71
CA THR A 116 14.84 17.73 -13.40
C THR A 116 13.80 17.08 -14.30
N LYS A 117 12.56 16.96 -13.83
CA LYS A 117 11.47 16.39 -14.61
C LYS A 117 11.05 17.29 -15.78
N LEU A 118 10.85 18.57 -15.53
CA LEU A 118 10.44 19.52 -16.56
C LEU A 118 11.52 19.69 -17.64
N GLY A 119 12.79 19.61 -17.25
CA GLY A 119 13.94 19.66 -18.16
C GLY A 119 14.33 18.31 -18.78
N TRP A 120 13.61 17.22 -18.51
CA TRP A 120 14.05 15.86 -18.88
C TRP A 120 14.35 15.67 -20.38
N ASN A 121 13.65 16.41 -21.24
CA ASN A 121 13.81 16.37 -22.69
C ASN A 121 14.72 17.48 -23.24
N ASP A 122 15.12 18.44 -22.40
CA ASP A 122 15.97 19.57 -22.78
C ASP A 122 17.45 19.12 -22.81
N GLU A 123 18.28 19.86 -23.53
CA GLU A 123 19.74 19.69 -23.45
C GLU A 123 20.24 20.21 -22.09
N GLY A 124 20.79 19.31 -21.25
CA GLY A 124 21.24 19.68 -19.92
C GLY A 124 21.67 18.50 -19.05
N PRO A 125 22.05 18.77 -17.78
CA PRO A 125 22.55 17.75 -16.85
C PRO A 125 21.45 16.89 -16.22
N TYR A 126 20.17 17.08 -16.55
CA TYR A 126 19.04 16.49 -15.82
C TYR A 126 19.12 14.95 -15.71
N ARG A 127 19.67 14.27 -16.71
CA ARG A 127 19.82 12.81 -16.72
C ARG A 127 21.05 12.30 -15.95
N SER A 128 21.97 13.17 -15.52
CA SER A 128 23.11 12.82 -14.65
C SER A 128 22.76 12.85 -13.16
N ILE A 129 21.52 13.17 -12.79
CA ILE A 129 21.11 13.31 -11.38
C ILE A 129 21.52 12.12 -10.50
N VAL A 130 21.41 10.89 -11.00
CA VAL A 130 21.79 9.70 -10.22
C VAL A 130 23.31 9.58 -10.07
N ASP A 131 24.09 9.93 -11.09
CA ASP A 131 25.56 10.00 -10.97
C ASP A 131 25.98 10.99 -9.89
N ASP A 132 25.36 12.16 -9.91
CA ASP A 132 25.73 13.24 -9.02
C ASP A 132 25.26 13.02 -7.58
N VAL A 133 24.06 12.47 -7.39
CA VAL A 133 23.49 12.17 -6.06
C VAL A 133 24.12 10.91 -5.47
N SER A 134 24.62 9.96 -6.27
CA SER A 134 25.31 8.77 -5.73
C SER A 134 26.51 9.12 -4.84
N LYS A 135 27.18 10.25 -5.14
CA LYS A 135 28.30 10.79 -4.35
C LYS A 135 27.88 11.17 -2.92
N PHE A 136 26.62 11.54 -2.69
CA PHE A 136 26.11 11.86 -1.36
C PHE A 136 26.07 10.64 -0.46
N LEU A 137 25.79 9.46 -1.02
CA LEU A 137 25.63 8.21 -0.27
C LEU A 137 26.94 7.71 0.36
N GLU A 138 28.08 8.20 -0.14
CA GLU A 138 29.43 7.83 0.31
C GLU A 138 30.12 8.92 1.15
N ALA A 139 29.56 10.15 1.21
CA ALA A 139 30.23 11.31 1.80
C ALA A 139 30.16 11.36 3.34
N SER A 140 28.96 11.40 3.92
CA SER A 140 28.72 11.32 5.37
C SER A 140 27.33 10.72 5.63
N GLU A 141 26.98 10.45 6.89
CA GLU A 141 25.64 9.95 7.24
C GLU A 141 24.55 10.98 6.93
N GLU A 142 24.78 12.27 7.22
CA GLU A 142 23.85 13.35 6.91
C GLU A 142 23.69 13.55 5.39
N HIS A 143 24.78 13.47 4.62
CA HIS A 143 24.69 13.50 3.16
C HIS A 143 23.97 12.28 2.62
N CYS A 144 24.19 11.09 3.21
CA CYS A 144 23.48 9.89 2.82
C CYS A 144 21.97 10.03 3.01
N ASP A 145 21.51 10.62 4.13
CA ASP A 145 20.08 10.90 4.36
C ASP A 145 19.53 11.83 3.26
N ILE A 146 20.22 12.93 2.97
CA ILE A 146 19.84 13.87 1.91
C ILE A 146 19.81 13.18 0.54
N GLY A 147 20.81 12.38 0.21
CA GLY A 147 20.90 11.63 -1.04
C GLY A 147 19.72 10.67 -1.22
N LEU A 148 19.35 9.93 -0.17
CA LEU A 148 18.17 9.06 -0.19
C LEU A 148 16.87 9.85 -0.34
N ILE A 149 16.74 11.01 0.33
CA ILE A 149 15.58 11.91 0.18
C ILE A 149 15.45 12.39 -1.28
N ILE A 150 16.56 12.81 -1.92
CA ILE A 150 16.57 13.24 -3.32
C ILE A 150 16.17 12.09 -4.24
N LEU A 151 16.81 10.92 -4.11
CA LEU A 151 16.54 9.75 -4.95
C LEU A 151 15.10 9.26 -4.80
N ASN A 152 14.53 9.33 -3.59
CA ASN A 152 13.16 8.94 -3.36
C ASN A 152 12.19 9.95 -4.00
N ARG A 153 12.45 11.25 -3.79
CA ARG A 153 11.62 12.32 -4.35
C ARG A 153 11.63 12.33 -5.87
N ILE A 154 12.79 12.15 -6.51
CA ILE A 154 12.85 12.11 -7.99
C ILE A 154 12.12 10.89 -8.54
N THR A 155 12.20 9.74 -7.87
CA THR A 155 11.48 8.52 -8.27
C THR A 155 9.97 8.75 -8.26
N ILE A 156 9.44 9.34 -7.18
CA ILE A 156 8.01 9.68 -7.07
C ILE A 156 7.63 10.76 -8.09
N GLU A 157 8.41 11.83 -8.19
CA GLU A 157 8.16 12.95 -9.09
C GLU A 157 8.08 12.48 -10.56
N MET A 158 8.99 11.59 -10.98
CA MET A 158 8.99 11.02 -12.33
C MET A 158 7.79 10.11 -12.60
N ASN A 159 7.28 9.42 -11.60
CA ASN A 159 6.17 8.48 -11.73
C ASN A 159 4.80 9.20 -11.84
N GLN A 160 4.62 10.31 -11.11
CA GLN A 160 3.32 10.99 -11.00
C GLN A 160 3.01 11.91 -12.18
N SER A 161 1.73 12.25 -12.38
CA SER A 161 1.29 13.27 -13.34
C SER A 161 0.47 14.33 -12.61
N THR A 162 1.14 15.26 -11.91
CA THR A 162 0.48 16.28 -11.08
C THR A 162 -0.19 17.36 -11.93
N PRO A 163 -1.19 18.11 -11.40
CA PRO A 163 -1.82 19.22 -12.13
C PRO A 163 -0.83 20.26 -12.67
N ALA A 164 0.25 20.54 -11.92
CA ALA A 164 1.30 21.47 -12.36
C ALA A 164 2.07 20.93 -13.58
N ILE A 165 2.46 19.66 -13.57
CA ILE A 165 3.12 19.01 -14.71
C ILE A 165 2.23 18.99 -15.94
N ARG A 166 0.91 18.77 -15.77
CA ARG A 166 -0.06 18.72 -16.87
C ARG A 166 -0.21 20.04 -17.64
N LYS A 167 0.29 21.16 -17.11
CA LYS A 167 0.35 22.44 -17.84
C LYS A 167 1.40 22.43 -18.96
N PHE A 168 2.46 21.63 -18.81
CA PHE A 168 3.60 21.59 -19.73
C PHE A 168 3.70 20.29 -20.50
N PHE A 169 3.30 19.17 -19.88
CA PHE A 169 3.29 17.85 -20.51
C PHE A 169 1.86 17.32 -20.63
N SER A 170 1.48 16.93 -21.84
CA SER A 170 0.36 16.00 -22.02
C SER A 170 0.63 14.68 -21.29
N GLN A 171 -0.43 13.91 -21.01
CA GLN A 171 -0.30 12.60 -20.38
C GLN A 171 0.65 11.66 -21.15
N ALA A 172 0.64 11.74 -22.49
CA ALA A 172 1.54 10.98 -23.35
C ALA A 172 3.01 11.43 -23.20
N GLN A 173 3.27 12.73 -23.07
CA GLN A 173 4.62 13.26 -22.84
C GLN A 173 5.13 12.89 -21.45
N ASN A 174 4.30 13.03 -20.40
CA ASN A 174 4.67 12.61 -19.04
C ASN A 174 5.04 11.12 -19.01
N ARG A 175 4.25 10.28 -19.68
CA ARG A 175 4.54 8.84 -19.78
C ARG A 175 5.82 8.53 -20.53
N LYS A 176 6.16 9.28 -21.59
CA LYS A 176 7.46 9.15 -22.27
C LYS A 176 8.63 9.50 -21.34
N VAL A 177 8.51 10.57 -20.56
CA VAL A 177 9.50 10.96 -19.55
C VAL A 177 9.66 9.86 -18.50
N ALA A 178 8.56 9.38 -17.91
CA ALA A 178 8.56 8.30 -16.93
C ALA A 178 9.19 7.00 -17.48
N THR A 179 8.85 6.63 -18.72
CA THR A 179 9.42 5.46 -19.41
C THR A 179 10.92 5.62 -19.63
N SER A 180 11.36 6.80 -20.06
CA SER A 180 12.78 7.10 -20.25
C SER A 180 13.55 7.06 -18.92
N PHE A 181 13.00 7.59 -17.83
CA PHE A 181 13.59 7.51 -16.49
C PHE A 181 13.69 6.06 -15.99
N ARG A 182 12.60 5.28 -16.15
CA ARG A 182 12.55 3.84 -15.81
C ARG A 182 13.66 3.05 -16.50
N ASP A 183 13.85 3.28 -17.79
CA ASP A 183 14.80 2.50 -18.60
C ASP A 183 16.25 2.93 -18.39
N LEU A 184 16.50 4.21 -18.10
CA LEU A 184 17.86 4.74 -17.95
C LEU A 184 18.38 4.66 -16.51
N LEU A 185 17.55 4.96 -15.51
CA LEU A 185 18.03 5.29 -14.16
C LEU A 185 17.41 4.45 -13.03
N LEU A 186 16.14 4.03 -13.15
CA LEU A 186 15.40 3.46 -12.00
C LEU A 186 16.04 2.18 -11.42
N LEU A 187 16.57 1.28 -12.26
CA LEU A 187 17.26 0.07 -11.77
C LEU A 187 18.46 0.44 -10.90
N ARG A 188 19.27 1.41 -11.33
CA ARG A 188 20.43 1.87 -10.58
C ARG A 188 20.04 2.50 -9.25
N ILE A 189 18.93 3.24 -9.22
CA ILE A 189 18.40 3.80 -7.96
C ILE A 189 18.01 2.68 -6.99
N PHE A 190 17.35 1.63 -7.48
CA PHE A 190 17.02 0.46 -6.68
C PHE A 190 18.29 -0.25 -6.14
N GLU A 191 19.31 -0.42 -6.98
CA GLU A 191 20.60 -1.00 -6.56
C GLU A 191 21.31 -0.14 -5.50
N LEU A 192 21.24 1.19 -5.59
CA LEU A 192 21.76 2.09 -4.56
C LEU A 192 21.01 1.94 -3.23
N ALA A 193 19.68 1.74 -3.27
CA ALA A 193 18.89 1.44 -2.08
C ALA A 193 19.34 0.12 -1.43
N LEU A 194 19.51 -0.95 -2.23
CA LEU A 194 19.99 -2.25 -1.74
C LEU A 194 21.40 -2.17 -1.17
N SER A 195 22.32 -1.49 -1.87
CA SER A 195 23.70 -1.27 -1.40
C SER A 195 23.72 -0.54 -0.06
N THR A 196 22.89 0.49 0.08
CA THR A 196 22.75 1.25 1.33
C THR A 196 22.19 0.36 2.44
N LEU A 197 21.12 -0.39 2.20
CA LEU A 197 20.56 -1.33 3.18
C LEU A 197 21.61 -2.36 3.63
N ASN A 198 22.35 -2.94 2.69
CA ASN A 198 23.40 -3.91 2.98
C ASN A 198 24.53 -3.31 3.83
N ARG A 199 24.93 -2.05 3.56
CA ARG A 199 25.93 -1.33 4.36
C ARG A 199 25.43 -1.04 5.78
N LEU A 200 24.12 -0.86 5.96
CA LEU A 200 23.50 -0.61 7.27
C LEU A 200 23.12 -1.89 8.01
N SER A 201 23.31 -3.08 7.43
CA SER A 201 23.02 -4.35 8.09
C SER A 201 24.11 -4.74 9.11
N PRO A 202 23.76 -5.40 10.23
CA PRO A 202 22.41 -5.78 10.65
C PRO A 202 21.66 -4.67 11.43
N PRO A 203 20.30 -4.70 11.50
CA PRO A 203 19.51 -3.87 12.44
C PRO A 203 19.91 -4.10 13.93
N PRO A 204 19.62 -3.15 14.85
CA PRO A 204 18.73 -1.98 14.70
C PRO A 204 19.44 -0.63 14.47
N ALA A 205 20.78 -0.59 14.42
CA ALA A 205 21.55 0.65 14.25
C ALA A 205 21.10 1.45 13.00
N HIS A 206 21.27 2.77 12.98
CA HIS A 206 20.89 3.63 11.84
C HIS A 206 19.43 3.42 11.35
N SER A 207 18.48 3.23 12.27
CA SER A 207 17.08 2.94 11.94
C SER A 207 16.45 3.98 11.02
N ALA A 208 16.70 5.26 11.24
CA ALA A 208 16.21 6.35 10.40
C ALA A 208 16.73 6.25 8.96
N LEU A 209 18.04 6.06 8.79
CA LEU A 209 18.65 5.93 7.45
C LEU A 209 18.22 4.64 6.74
N ARG A 210 18.03 3.55 7.50
CA ARG A 210 17.47 2.30 6.97
C ARG A 210 16.05 2.50 6.48
N LEU A 211 15.22 3.20 7.24
CA LEU A 211 13.85 3.53 6.83
C LEU A 211 13.85 4.34 5.53
N ARG A 212 14.76 5.31 5.36
CA ARG A 212 14.93 6.07 4.11
C ARG A 212 15.29 5.19 2.92
N ALA A 213 16.21 4.24 3.11
CA ALA A 213 16.60 3.30 2.07
C ALA A 213 15.45 2.33 1.70
N LEU A 214 14.65 1.90 2.69
CA LEU A 214 13.44 1.10 2.45
C LEU A 214 12.35 1.91 1.73
N GLN A 215 12.13 3.19 2.09
CA GLN A 215 11.23 4.09 1.38
C GLN A 215 11.64 4.25 -0.09
N LEU A 216 12.95 4.40 -0.35
CA LEU A 216 13.48 4.46 -1.71
C LEU A 216 13.24 3.15 -2.48
N ALA A 217 13.54 2.00 -1.86
CA ALA A 217 13.31 0.68 -2.46
C ALA A 217 11.81 0.47 -2.77
N GLN A 218 10.92 0.84 -1.85
CA GLN A 218 9.47 0.78 -2.03
C GLN A 218 9.02 1.65 -3.20
N SER A 219 9.48 2.90 -3.31
CA SER A 219 9.15 3.78 -4.43
C SER A 219 9.64 3.24 -5.77
N CYS A 220 10.80 2.56 -5.79
CA CYS A 220 11.32 1.93 -7.00
C CYS A 220 10.47 0.72 -7.42
N LEU A 221 10.09 -0.12 -6.45
CA LEU A 221 9.28 -1.32 -6.69
C LEU A 221 7.81 -0.98 -7.02
N GLY A 222 7.30 0.13 -6.48
CA GLY A 222 5.96 0.66 -6.75
C GLY A 222 5.86 1.59 -7.96
N PHE A 223 6.91 1.69 -8.77
CA PHE A 223 6.88 2.51 -9.99
C PHE A 223 5.84 1.97 -10.99
N ASP A 224 5.14 2.85 -11.72
CA ASP A 224 4.20 2.42 -12.76
C ASP A 224 4.95 1.97 -14.02
N PHE A 225 5.43 0.73 -14.00
CA PHE A 225 6.26 0.17 -15.06
C PHE A 225 5.56 0.08 -16.41
N ILE A 226 4.24 -0.10 -16.43
CA ILE A 226 3.48 -0.31 -17.67
C ILE A 226 2.69 0.92 -18.08
N GLY A 227 2.62 1.95 -17.26
CA GLY A 227 1.81 3.15 -17.47
C GLY A 227 0.31 2.87 -17.33
N ALA A 228 -0.06 1.80 -16.63
CA ALA A 228 -1.43 1.61 -16.22
C ALA A 228 -1.53 2.42 -14.94
N SER A 229 -1.95 3.68 -15.02
CA SER A 229 -2.10 4.54 -13.86
C SER A 229 -2.94 3.79 -12.82
N PHE A 230 -2.27 3.15 -11.87
CA PHE A 230 -2.92 2.38 -10.83
C PHE A 230 -3.60 3.41 -9.96
N ASP A 231 -4.92 3.31 -9.85
CA ASP A 231 -5.64 4.09 -8.87
C ASP A 231 -5.09 3.67 -7.51
N GLU A 232 -4.50 4.59 -6.73
CA GLU A 232 -4.01 4.29 -5.38
C GLU A 232 -5.16 3.79 -4.48
N ALA A 233 -6.42 4.06 -4.85
CA ALA A 233 -7.62 3.52 -4.21
C ALA A 233 -7.95 2.07 -4.63
N SER A 234 -7.32 1.54 -5.67
CA SER A 234 -7.49 0.13 -6.04
C SER A 234 -6.56 -0.75 -5.20
N GLU A 235 -7.11 -1.43 -4.20
CA GLU A 235 -6.37 -2.39 -3.37
C GLU A 235 -5.76 -3.56 -4.17
N ASP A 236 -6.20 -3.72 -5.42
CA ASP A 236 -5.67 -4.70 -6.36
C ASP A 236 -4.44 -4.21 -7.15
N MET A 237 -3.34 -3.96 -6.43
CA MET A 237 -2.00 -3.87 -7.04
C MET A 237 -1.69 -5.17 -7.77
N GLY A 238 -2.05 -5.25 -9.05
CA GLY A 238 -1.87 -6.42 -9.90
C GLY A 238 -0.40 -6.87 -10.00
N THR A 239 -0.13 -7.87 -10.85
CA THR A 239 1.24 -8.30 -11.15
C THR A 239 2.13 -7.12 -11.53
N ILE A 240 3.33 -7.01 -10.94
CA ILE A 240 4.31 -5.99 -11.27
C ILE A 240 5.14 -6.44 -12.48
N HIS A 241 5.21 -5.60 -13.50
CA HIS A 241 5.88 -5.88 -14.76
C HIS A 241 7.22 -5.14 -14.86
N VAL A 242 8.19 -5.51 -14.02
CA VAL A 242 9.53 -4.92 -14.08
C VAL A 242 10.23 -5.22 -15.43
N PRO A 243 11.08 -4.31 -15.94
CA PRO A 243 11.86 -4.56 -17.15
C PRO A 243 12.81 -5.74 -17.01
N VAL A 244 13.13 -6.40 -18.13
CA VAL A 244 14.04 -7.55 -18.18
C VAL A 244 15.43 -7.26 -17.57
N ALA A 245 15.88 -6.00 -17.62
CA ALA A 245 17.14 -5.58 -17.01
C ALA A 245 17.20 -5.86 -15.49
N TRP A 246 16.05 -5.88 -14.81
CA TRP A 246 15.96 -6.16 -13.36
C TRP A 246 16.13 -7.64 -13.02
N ARG A 247 16.13 -8.54 -14.02
CA ARG A 247 16.19 -9.99 -13.77
C ARG A 247 17.36 -10.37 -12.85
N ALA A 248 18.54 -9.83 -13.10
CA ALA A 248 19.74 -10.20 -12.34
C ALA A 248 19.58 -9.88 -10.84
N VAL A 249 19.05 -8.71 -10.50
CA VAL A 249 18.86 -8.30 -9.10
C VAL A 249 17.69 -9.03 -8.43
N ILE A 250 16.64 -9.37 -9.17
CA ILE A 250 15.48 -10.11 -8.64
C ILE A 250 15.80 -11.60 -8.45
N GLU A 251 16.57 -12.21 -9.35
CA GLU A 251 16.98 -13.61 -9.25
C GLU A 251 18.10 -13.85 -8.22
N ASP A 252 18.83 -12.81 -7.79
CA ASP A 252 19.85 -12.94 -6.75
C ASP A 252 19.19 -13.24 -5.39
N PRO A 253 19.44 -14.43 -4.78
CA PRO A 253 18.87 -14.77 -3.48
C PRO A 253 19.22 -13.75 -2.39
N LYS A 254 20.37 -13.06 -2.50
CA LYS A 254 20.82 -12.06 -1.52
C LYS A 254 19.86 -10.88 -1.42
N THR A 255 19.17 -10.54 -2.51
CA THR A 255 18.19 -9.45 -2.51
C THR A 255 17.06 -9.76 -1.52
N LEU A 256 16.43 -10.93 -1.62
CA LEU A 256 15.39 -11.34 -0.68
C LEU A 256 15.93 -11.53 0.74
N THR A 257 17.11 -12.16 0.88
CA THR A 257 17.75 -12.36 2.19
C THR A 257 17.96 -11.03 2.92
N LEU A 258 18.39 -9.98 2.23
CA LEU A 258 18.59 -8.66 2.82
C LEU A 258 17.29 -8.09 3.43
N PHE A 259 16.15 -8.21 2.74
CA PHE A 259 14.86 -7.77 3.28
C PHE A 259 14.39 -8.66 4.44
N PHE A 260 14.58 -9.99 4.35
CA PHE A 260 14.20 -10.90 5.44
C PHE A 260 15.02 -10.67 6.70
N GLU A 261 16.34 -10.50 6.58
CA GLU A 261 17.22 -10.18 7.71
C GLU A 261 16.90 -8.81 8.30
N THR A 262 16.58 -7.83 7.45
CA THR A 262 16.13 -6.51 7.88
C THR A 262 14.83 -6.59 8.69
N TYR A 263 13.86 -7.37 8.22
CA TYR A 263 12.60 -7.58 8.93
C TYR A 263 12.84 -8.30 10.26
N ASN A 264 13.57 -9.42 10.24
CA ASN A 264 13.85 -10.21 11.43
C ASN A 264 14.57 -9.41 12.52
N GLY A 265 15.52 -8.54 12.13
CA GLY A 265 16.22 -7.67 13.08
C GLY A 265 15.41 -6.48 13.58
N SER A 266 14.29 -6.14 12.93
CA SER A 266 13.50 -4.93 13.24
C SER A 266 12.10 -5.23 13.79
N ALA A 267 11.54 -6.42 13.56
CA ALA A 267 10.14 -6.78 13.84
C ALA A 267 9.68 -6.45 15.27
N ASN A 268 10.53 -6.69 16.26
CA ASN A 268 10.23 -6.45 17.69
C ASN A 268 10.93 -5.20 18.26
N VAL A 269 11.56 -4.39 17.41
CA VAL A 269 12.39 -3.25 17.84
C VAL A 269 11.89 -1.93 17.24
N ASN A 270 11.50 -1.95 15.97
CA ASN A 270 11.03 -0.77 15.25
C ASN A 270 9.94 -1.18 14.25
N GLY A 271 8.68 -0.96 14.65
CA GLY A 271 7.51 -1.31 13.84
C GLY A 271 7.43 -0.57 12.50
N GLU A 272 7.97 0.65 12.41
CA GLU A 272 7.97 1.44 11.17
C GLU A 272 8.93 0.84 10.13
N VAL A 273 10.15 0.48 10.55
CA VAL A 273 11.13 -0.23 9.70
C VAL A 273 10.58 -1.61 9.32
N ALA A 274 9.99 -2.33 10.27
CA ALA A 274 9.41 -3.66 10.02
C ALA A 274 8.27 -3.59 9.00
N GLY A 275 7.30 -2.69 9.19
CA GLY A 275 6.18 -2.47 8.28
C GLY A 275 6.65 -2.11 6.87
N LYS A 276 7.57 -1.13 6.75
CA LYS A 276 8.11 -0.72 5.44
C LYS A 276 8.91 -1.83 4.76
N THR A 277 9.55 -2.72 5.53
CA THR A 277 10.24 -3.90 4.99
C THR A 277 9.24 -4.90 4.41
N ILE A 278 8.13 -5.19 5.10
CA ILE A 278 7.08 -6.04 4.53
C ILE A 278 6.48 -5.40 3.28
N GLU A 279 6.24 -4.09 3.25
CA GLU A 279 5.77 -3.42 2.03
C GLU A 279 6.67 -3.72 0.82
N CYS A 280 8.00 -3.67 1.00
CA CYS A 280 8.94 -4.05 -0.06
C CYS A 280 8.80 -5.54 -0.44
N LEU A 281 8.64 -6.43 0.55
CA LEU A 281 8.45 -7.87 0.32
C LEU A 281 7.14 -8.18 -0.40
N VAL A 282 6.06 -7.44 -0.12
CA VAL A 282 4.80 -7.50 -0.86
C VAL A 282 5.05 -7.17 -2.32
N GLN A 283 5.72 -6.05 -2.63
CA GLN A 283 6.03 -5.71 -4.02
C GLN A 283 6.91 -6.77 -4.70
N LEU A 284 7.95 -7.26 -4.02
CA LEU A 284 8.82 -8.33 -4.53
C LEU A 284 8.05 -9.63 -4.80
N SER A 285 7.08 -9.99 -3.93
CA SER A 285 6.20 -11.14 -4.15
C SER A 285 5.25 -10.92 -5.32
N SER A 286 4.90 -9.67 -5.63
CA SER A 286 4.02 -9.26 -6.73
C SER A 286 4.71 -9.21 -8.10
N ILE A 287 6.03 -9.39 -8.19
CA ILE A 287 6.75 -9.41 -9.48
C ILE A 287 6.27 -10.57 -10.36
N ARG A 288 5.90 -10.25 -11.60
CA ARG A 288 5.36 -11.22 -12.56
C ARG A 288 6.35 -12.35 -12.82
N ARG A 289 5.83 -13.58 -12.74
CA ARG A 289 6.57 -14.84 -12.96
C ARG A 289 7.38 -14.93 -14.26
N SER A 290 7.06 -14.15 -15.29
CA SER A 290 7.77 -14.15 -16.58
C SER A 290 9.16 -13.49 -16.51
N ILE A 291 9.53 -12.86 -15.39
CA ILE A 291 10.88 -12.31 -15.21
C ILE A 291 11.93 -13.43 -15.10
N PHE A 292 11.56 -14.57 -14.50
CA PHE A 292 12.44 -15.70 -14.21
C PHE A 292 12.77 -16.49 -15.48
N CYS A 293 14.04 -16.81 -15.71
CA CYS A 293 14.45 -17.51 -16.94
C CYS A 293 14.11 -19.00 -16.96
N THR A 294 13.97 -19.62 -15.78
CA THR A 294 13.77 -21.07 -15.61
C THR A 294 12.80 -21.33 -14.46
N ASP A 295 12.08 -22.45 -14.53
CA ASP A 295 11.22 -22.89 -13.43
C ASP A 295 11.98 -23.12 -12.13
N GLU A 296 13.22 -23.62 -12.19
CA GLU A 296 14.06 -23.82 -10.99
C GLU A 296 14.26 -22.52 -10.19
N LYS A 297 14.74 -21.45 -10.83
CA LYS A 297 14.91 -20.13 -10.19
C LYS A 297 13.60 -19.58 -9.63
N ARG A 298 12.51 -19.77 -10.37
CA ARG A 298 11.17 -19.31 -10.00
C ARG A 298 10.63 -20.07 -8.79
N LEU A 299 10.82 -21.39 -8.74
CA LEU A 299 10.44 -22.23 -7.60
C LEU A 299 11.34 -21.97 -6.39
N ASN A 300 12.64 -21.72 -6.59
CA ASN A 300 13.52 -21.28 -5.51
C ASN A 300 13.09 -19.92 -4.94
N TYR A 301 12.71 -18.96 -5.79
CA TYR A 301 12.18 -17.67 -5.34
C TYR A 301 10.91 -17.83 -4.51
N LEU A 302 9.96 -18.67 -4.96
CA LEU A 302 8.77 -19.05 -4.20
C LEU A 302 9.16 -19.68 -2.85
N TYR A 303 10.09 -20.64 -2.86
CA TYR A 303 10.55 -21.32 -1.66
C TYR A 303 11.11 -20.35 -0.62
N GLN A 304 11.90 -19.34 -1.02
CA GLN A 304 12.43 -18.34 -0.08
C GLN A 304 11.31 -17.51 0.57
N HIS A 305 10.29 -17.10 -0.19
CA HIS A 305 9.10 -16.41 0.35
C HIS A 305 8.29 -17.32 1.29
N MET A 306 8.05 -18.58 0.92
CA MET A 306 7.37 -19.54 1.79
C MET A 306 8.13 -19.75 3.09
N ARG A 307 9.46 -19.94 3.02
CA ARG A 307 10.31 -20.11 4.20
C ARG A 307 10.22 -18.91 5.13
N ALA A 308 10.32 -17.69 4.59
CA ALA A 308 10.24 -16.48 5.39
C ALA A 308 8.86 -16.32 6.03
N THR A 309 7.77 -16.51 5.29
CA THR A 309 6.41 -16.42 5.85
C THR A 309 6.12 -17.49 6.90
N VAL A 310 6.61 -18.72 6.74
CA VAL A 310 6.57 -19.76 7.79
C VAL A 310 7.33 -19.32 9.03
N GLU A 311 8.52 -18.76 8.87
CA GLU A 311 9.34 -18.30 10.00
C GLU A 311 8.65 -17.17 10.78
N VAL A 312 8.06 -16.18 10.10
CA VAL A 312 7.32 -15.10 10.74
C VAL A 312 6.12 -15.63 11.52
N LEU A 313 5.31 -16.48 10.89
CA LEU A 313 4.11 -17.08 11.50
C LEU A 313 4.46 -17.95 12.71
N SER A 314 5.47 -18.83 12.57
CA SER A 314 5.82 -19.81 13.61
C SER A 314 6.39 -19.14 14.87
N ASN A 315 6.92 -17.93 14.75
CA ASN A 315 7.51 -17.17 15.85
C ASN A 315 6.67 -15.95 16.27
N ASN A 316 5.51 -15.72 15.64
CA ASN A 316 4.67 -14.53 15.81
C ASN A 316 5.47 -13.21 15.81
N ARG A 317 6.43 -13.06 14.87
CA ARG A 317 7.35 -11.91 14.86
C ARG A 317 6.65 -10.66 14.33
N GLY A 318 6.57 -9.60 15.13
CA GLY A 318 6.05 -8.29 14.72
C GLY A 318 4.56 -8.25 14.31
N LEU A 319 3.82 -9.35 14.43
CA LEU A 319 2.40 -9.44 14.05
C LEU A 319 1.46 -8.85 15.13
N ASP A 320 2.00 -8.39 16.24
CA ASP A 320 1.30 -7.58 17.25
C ASP A 320 1.04 -6.14 16.79
N GLN A 321 1.78 -5.65 15.79
CA GLN A 321 1.64 -4.30 15.24
C GLN A 321 0.63 -4.29 14.08
N PRO A 322 -0.45 -3.48 14.11
CA PRO A 322 -1.53 -3.51 13.12
C PRO A 322 -1.07 -3.32 11.67
N GLU A 323 -0.19 -2.35 11.41
CA GLU A 323 0.36 -2.09 10.06
C GLU A 323 1.18 -3.27 9.54
N THR A 324 2.02 -3.85 10.40
CA THR A 324 2.86 -5.01 10.05
C THR A 324 1.99 -6.24 9.78
N TYR A 325 0.97 -6.46 10.61
CA TYR A 325 -0.03 -7.51 10.42
C TYR A 325 -0.75 -7.38 9.07
N HIS A 326 -1.25 -6.18 8.76
CA HIS A 326 -1.95 -5.88 7.53
C HIS A 326 -1.09 -6.14 6.29
N HIS A 327 0.13 -5.62 6.26
CA HIS A 327 1.07 -5.88 5.17
C HIS A 327 1.46 -7.36 5.06
N PHE A 328 1.52 -8.09 6.17
CA PHE A 328 1.80 -9.52 6.16
C PHE A 328 0.66 -10.32 5.50
N CYS A 329 -0.60 -10.01 5.82
CA CYS A 329 -1.77 -10.60 5.16
C CYS A 329 -1.75 -10.33 3.65
N ARG A 330 -1.38 -9.11 3.24
CA ARG A 330 -1.20 -8.74 1.83
C ARG A 330 -0.11 -9.57 1.16
N TRP A 331 1.02 -9.81 1.85
CA TRP A 331 2.13 -10.61 1.32
C TRP A 331 1.70 -12.04 1.01
N LEU A 332 1.00 -12.70 1.93
CA LEU A 332 0.47 -14.05 1.71
C LEU A 332 -0.47 -14.11 0.50
N SER A 333 -1.38 -13.14 0.39
CA SER A 333 -2.33 -13.04 -0.72
C SER A 333 -1.64 -12.84 -2.07
N ARG A 334 -0.63 -11.96 -2.14
CA ARG A 334 0.14 -11.70 -3.36
C ARG A 334 1.02 -12.88 -3.76
N LEU A 335 1.63 -13.57 -2.79
CA LEU A 335 2.39 -14.78 -3.05
C LEU A 335 1.53 -15.83 -3.76
N LYS A 336 0.30 -16.07 -3.27
CA LYS A 336 -0.63 -17.01 -3.92
C LYS A 336 -1.15 -16.51 -5.28
N ALA A 337 -1.31 -15.20 -5.46
CA ALA A 337 -1.79 -14.65 -6.73
C ALA A 337 -0.80 -14.89 -7.87
N ASN A 338 0.50 -14.90 -7.58
CA ASN A 338 1.56 -15.04 -8.58
C ASN A 338 2.02 -16.47 -8.84
N HIS A 339 1.63 -17.41 -7.97
CA HIS A 339 2.06 -18.81 -8.05
C HIS A 339 0.88 -19.78 -8.13
N GLU A 340 1.06 -20.82 -8.93
CA GLU A 340 0.04 -21.86 -9.08
C GLU A 340 -0.05 -22.71 -7.80
N LEU A 341 -1.24 -23.26 -7.52
CA LEU A 341 -1.42 -24.11 -6.34
C LEU A 341 -0.51 -25.34 -6.38
N SER A 342 -0.30 -25.93 -7.57
CA SER A 342 0.62 -27.06 -7.79
C SER A 342 2.05 -26.76 -7.36
N GLU A 343 2.50 -25.52 -7.53
CA GLU A 343 3.86 -25.08 -7.19
C GLU A 343 4.03 -24.93 -5.68
N LEU A 344 3.01 -24.36 -5.03
CA LEU A 344 2.94 -24.28 -3.57
C LEU A 344 2.95 -25.69 -2.96
N MET A 345 2.06 -26.58 -3.44
CA MET A 345 1.97 -27.97 -2.95
C MET A 345 3.23 -28.80 -3.25
N GLY A 346 4.01 -28.43 -4.27
CA GLY A 346 5.28 -29.07 -4.60
C GLY A 346 6.41 -28.77 -3.61
N SER A 347 6.24 -27.75 -2.76
CA SER A 347 7.19 -27.40 -1.71
C SER A 347 7.01 -28.29 -0.48
N ASP A 348 8.12 -28.72 0.11
CA ASP A 348 8.15 -29.44 1.40
C ASP A 348 7.66 -28.58 2.57
N LEU A 349 7.71 -27.25 2.43
CA LEU A 349 7.18 -26.29 3.43
C LEU A 349 5.67 -26.15 3.40
N PHE A 350 4.98 -26.67 2.38
CA PHE A 350 3.54 -26.45 2.21
C PHE A 350 2.67 -26.89 3.38
N PRO A 351 2.88 -28.08 4.00
CA PRO A 351 2.05 -28.53 5.13
C PRO A 351 2.10 -27.59 6.32
N ASP A 352 3.29 -27.09 6.68
CA ASP A 352 3.45 -26.13 7.77
C ASP A 352 2.95 -24.75 7.39
N TRP A 353 3.22 -24.31 6.15
CA TRP A 353 2.75 -23.03 5.64
C TRP A 353 1.23 -22.93 5.69
N ILE A 354 0.50 -23.92 5.15
CA ILE A 354 -0.95 -23.85 5.11
C ILE A 354 -1.60 -23.98 6.49
N ARG A 355 -1.00 -24.76 7.40
CA ARG A 355 -1.43 -24.86 8.79
C ARG A 355 -1.31 -23.51 9.50
N ASN A 356 -0.15 -22.86 9.39
CA ASN A 356 0.10 -21.57 10.00
C ASN A 356 -0.79 -20.45 9.41
N VAL A 357 -1.03 -20.46 8.10
CA VAL A 357 -1.96 -19.53 7.44
C VAL A 357 -3.40 -19.74 7.93
N ALA A 358 -3.82 -21.00 8.14
CA ALA A 358 -5.13 -21.30 8.70
C ALA A 358 -5.25 -20.83 10.15
N GLU A 359 -4.24 -21.07 10.98
CA GLU A 359 -4.19 -20.57 12.36
C GLU A 359 -4.26 -19.03 12.41
N LEU A 360 -3.48 -18.34 11.56
CA LEU A 360 -3.55 -16.88 11.41
C LEU A 360 -4.96 -16.43 11.01
N THR A 361 -5.58 -17.10 10.04
CA THR A 361 -6.93 -16.74 9.54
C THR A 361 -7.99 -16.95 10.60
N LEU A 362 -7.93 -18.04 11.35
CA LEU A 362 -8.87 -18.31 12.45
C LEU A 362 -8.69 -17.27 13.57
N HIS A 363 -7.45 -16.92 13.90
CA HIS A 363 -7.16 -15.88 14.87
C HIS A 363 -7.68 -14.51 14.41
N CYS A 364 -7.46 -14.15 13.14
CA CYS A 364 -7.98 -12.96 12.46
C CYS A 364 -9.50 -12.84 12.59
N ILE A 365 -10.23 -13.95 12.37
CA ILE A 365 -11.70 -14.00 12.46
C ILE A 365 -12.20 -13.84 13.91
N SER A 366 -11.45 -14.36 14.89
CA SER A 366 -11.84 -14.33 16.30
C SER A 366 -11.44 -13.05 17.05
N SER A 367 -10.62 -12.20 16.44
CA SER A 367 -10.07 -11.00 17.06
C SER A 367 -10.98 -9.79 16.87
N ASP A 368 -10.78 -8.75 17.68
CA ASP A 368 -11.56 -7.51 17.59
C ASP A 368 -11.48 -6.89 16.20
N TRP A 369 -12.65 -6.63 15.61
CA TRP A 369 -12.78 -6.16 14.23
C TRP A 369 -12.05 -4.83 13.98
N SER A 370 -12.06 -3.93 14.97
CA SER A 370 -11.35 -2.65 14.91
C SER A 370 -9.84 -2.76 14.76
N ILE A 371 -9.26 -3.92 15.11
CA ILE A 371 -7.81 -4.19 15.03
C ILE A 371 -7.46 -4.88 13.70
N VAL A 372 -8.40 -5.64 13.13
CA VAL A 372 -8.12 -6.60 12.06
C VAL A 372 -8.78 -6.24 10.72
N GLY A 373 -9.85 -5.44 10.76
CA GLY A 373 -10.67 -4.91 9.66
C GLY A 373 -10.32 -5.39 8.26
N ASN A 374 -9.58 -4.58 7.50
CA ASN A 374 -9.28 -4.83 6.08
C ASN A 374 -8.30 -5.99 5.85
N SER A 375 -7.62 -6.49 6.89
CA SER A 375 -6.64 -7.58 6.75
C SER A 375 -7.32 -8.93 6.46
N LEU A 376 -8.55 -9.12 6.98
CA LEU A 376 -9.32 -10.34 6.76
C LEU A 376 -9.67 -10.52 5.27
N TYR A 377 -9.95 -9.42 4.55
CA TYR A 377 -10.21 -9.44 3.11
C TYR A 377 -9.09 -10.17 2.35
N TYR A 378 -7.82 -9.83 2.62
CA TYR A 378 -6.68 -10.45 1.95
C TYR A 378 -6.55 -11.95 2.25
N LEU A 379 -6.86 -12.37 3.48
CA LEU A 379 -6.84 -13.78 3.87
C LEU A 379 -8.00 -14.55 3.22
N LEU A 380 -9.22 -14.00 3.20
CA LEU A 380 -10.36 -14.65 2.52
C LEU A 380 -10.12 -14.73 1.01
N ASN A 381 -9.56 -13.69 0.38
CA ASN A 381 -9.18 -13.71 -1.03
C ASN A 381 -8.08 -14.75 -1.30
N LEU A 382 -7.09 -14.88 -0.40
CA LEU A 382 -6.09 -15.94 -0.44
C LEU A 382 -6.73 -17.33 -0.42
N TRP A 383 -7.65 -17.59 0.51
CA TRP A 383 -8.37 -18.87 0.60
C TRP A 383 -9.21 -19.14 -0.65
N SER A 384 -9.96 -18.15 -1.15
CA SER A 384 -10.72 -18.24 -2.40
C SER A 384 -9.81 -18.67 -3.58
N LYS A 385 -8.63 -18.06 -3.71
CA LYS A 385 -7.64 -18.41 -4.74
C LYS A 385 -6.96 -19.76 -4.51
N LEU A 386 -6.86 -20.24 -3.27
CA LEU A 386 -6.33 -21.56 -2.93
C LEU A 386 -7.32 -22.67 -3.29
N VAL A 387 -8.62 -22.46 -3.06
CA VAL A 387 -9.65 -23.48 -3.29
C VAL A 387 -10.10 -23.56 -4.75
N HIS A 388 -10.06 -22.44 -5.49
CA HIS A 388 -10.55 -22.38 -6.86
C HIS A 388 -9.97 -23.48 -7.79
N PRO A 389 -8.64 -23.75 -7.79
CA PRO A 389 -8.06 -24.81 -8.63
C PRO A 389 -8.41 -26.23 -8.18
N ILE A 390 -8.79 -26.45 -6.91
CA ILE A 390 -9.04 -27.79 -6.34
C ILE A 390 -10.21 -28.47 -7.03
N SER A 391 -11.25 -27.71 -7.41
CA SER A 391 -12.40 -28.22 -8.18
C SER A 391 -11.99 -28.88 -9.51
N LYS A 392 -10.82 -28.53 -10.04
CA LYS A 392 -10.25 -29.05 -11.30
C LYS A 392 -9.19 -30.13 -11.08
N LEU A 393 -8.66 -30.27 -9.86
CA LEU A 393 -7.71 -31.33 -9.52
C LEU A 393 -8.47 -32.66 -9.40
N LYS A 394 -7.87 -33.76 -9.89
CA LYS A 394 -8.49 -35.10 -9.82
C LYS A 394 -8.81 -35.43 -8.36
N ARG A 395 -10.03 -35.94 -8.09
CA ARG A 395 -10.63 -36.31 -6.79
C ARG A 395 -9.78 -37.15 -5.80
N ASN A 396 -8.54 -37.53 -6.15
CA ASN A 396 -7.70 -38.44 -5.37
C ASN A 396 -6.52 -37.76 -4.65
N SER A 397 -6.32 -36.43 -4.81
CA SER A 397 -5.36 -35.69 -4.01
C SER A 397 -6.08 -35.05 -2.82
N SER A 398 -6.20 -35.76 -1.70
CA SER A 398 -6.75 -35.20 -0.46
C SER A 398 -5.85 -34.05 -0.01
N THR A 399 -6.31 -32.82 -0.16
CA THR A 399 -5.56 -31.66 0.31
C THR A 399 -5.89 -31.41 1.78
N SER A 400 -4.91 -31.04 2.59
CA SER A 400 -5.15 -30.58 3.98
C SER A 400 -6.02 -29.32 4.04
N LEU A 401 -6.13 -28.58 2.92
CA LEU A 401 -6.97 -27.39 2.73
C LEU A 401 -8.42 -27.64 3.12
N GLU A 402 -8.98 -28.80 2.77
CA GLU A 402 -10.37 -29.17 3.05
C GLU A 402 -10.71 -29.10 4.54
N THR A 403 -9.80 -29.53 5.40
CA THR A 403 -10.01 -29.53 6.86
C THR A 403 -10.01 -28.11 7.44
N TYR A 404 -9.20 -27.20 6.88
CA TYR A 404 -9.12 -25.82 7.34
C TYR A 404 -10.29 -24.99 6.83
N VAL A 405 -10.70 -25.20 5.57
CA VAL A 405 -11.82 -24.49 4.95
C VAL A 405 -13.11 -24.66 5.73
N GLU A 406 -13.43 -25.90 6.16
CA GLU A 406 -14.62 -26.16 6.98
C GLU A 406 -14.62 -25.32 8.28
N LYS A 407 -13.49 -25.28 8.99
CA LYS A 407 -13.34 -24.50 10.23
C LYS A 407 -13.42 -22.99 9.99
N ILE A 408 -12.77 -22.50 8.93
CA ILE A 408 -12.78 -21.07 8.57
C ILE A 408 -14.20 -20.61 8.27
N VAL A 409 -14.96 -21.39 7.50
CA VAL A 409 -16.36 -21.11 7.19
C VAL A 409 -17.20 -21.02 8.46
N GLN A 410 -17.11 -22.05 9.32
CA GLN A 410 -17.89 -22.09 10.56
C GLN A 410 -17.56 -20.90 11.47
N MET A 411 -16.27 -20.67 11.73
CA MET A 411 -15.83 -19.56 12.57
C MET A 411 -16.19 -18.20 11.99
N TYR A 412 -16.09 -18.00 10.67
CA TYR A 412 -16.44 -16.74 10.03
C TYR A 412 -17.93 -16.40 10.23
N VAL A 413 -18.82 -17.34 9.93
CA VAL A 413 -20.27 -17.12 10.08
C VAL A 413 -20.64 -16.86 11.53
N THR A 414 -20.12 -17.69 12.45
CA THR A 414 -20.44 -17.59 13.88
C THR A 414 -19.84 -16.35 14.53
N SER A 415 -18.60 -15.99 14.22
CA SER A 415 -17.97 -14.74 14.72
C SER A 415 -18.78 -13.50 14.32
N ARG A 416 -19.25 -13.46 13.07
CA ARG A 416 -20.10 -12.37 12.59
C ARG A 416 -21.47 -12.31 13.25
N LEU A 417 -22.09 -13.46 13.48
CA LEU A 417 -23.32 -13.51 14.28
C LEU A 417 -23.11 -12.93 15.68
N HIS A 418 -21.99 -13.21 16.33
CA HIS A 418 -21.68 -12.65 17.65
C HIS A 418 -21.39 -11.15 17.60
N ALA A 419 -20.69 -10.65 16.58
CA ALA A 419 -20.42 -9.22 16.43
C ALA A 419 -21.72 -8.40 16.34
N LEU A 420 -22.71 -8.91 15.58
CA LEU A 420 -24.05 -8.30 15.48
C LEU A 420 -24.81 -8.25 16.81
N GLN A 421 -24.46 -9.09 17.80
CA GLN A 421 -25.05 -9.08 19.14
C GLN A 421 -24.42 -8.04 20.05
N SER A 422 -23.11 -7.77 19.90
CA SER A 422 -22.37 -6.83 20.75
C SER A 422 -22.62 -5.36 20.43
N GLU A 423 -23.00 -5.04 19.19
CA GLU A 423 -23.27 -3.67 18.72
C GLU A 423 -24.64 -3.11 19.20
N THR A 424 -25.44 -3.90 19.91
CA THR A 424 -26.82 -3.57 20.30
C THR A 424 -26.95 -2.87 21.66
N SER A 425 -26.18 -1.79 21.91
CA SER A 425 -26.43 -0.94 23.08
C SER A 425 -27.71 -0.11 22.89
N PRO A 426 -28.63 -0.05 23.88
CA PRO A 426 -29.87 0.71 23.75
C PRO A 426 -29.74 2.23 23.57
N SER A 427 -28.53 2.78 23.57
CA SER A 427 -28.24 4.20 23.34
C SER A 427 -28.02 4.56 21.87
N ASP A 428 -27.77 3.58 21.00
CA ASP A 428 -27.23 3.83 19.65
C ASP A 428 -28.30 3.73 18.54
N TRP A 429 -29.58 3.59 18.90
CA TRP A 429 -30.68 3.43 17.95
C TRP A 429 -30.86 4.60 16.96
N ASP A 430 -30.43 5.81 17.32
CA ASP A 430 -30.53 7.00 16.45
C ASP A 430 -29.44 7.06 15.37
N ASN A 431 -28.37 6.23 15.45
CA ASN A 431 -27.26 6.17 14.47
C ASN A 431 -27.22 4.85 13.67
N LEU A 432 -28.19 3.96 13.85
CA LEU A 432 -28.19 2.61 13.26
C LEU A 432 -28.19 2.61 11.73
N ASP A 433 -28.86 3.57 11.08
CA ASP A 433 -28.93 3.60 9.61
C ASP A 433 -27.54 3.83 8.97
N ASP A 434 -26.68 4.63 9.61
CA ASP A 434 -25.33 4.90 9.11
C ASP A 434 -24.36 3.74 9.43
N GLU A 435 -24.44 3.15 10.62
CA GLU A 435 -23.62 1.99 11.00
C GLU A 435 -24.02 0.70 10.25
N GLU A 436 -25.31 0.51 9.98
CA GLU A 436 -25.81 -0.64 9.20
C GLU A 436 -25.34 -0.56 7.74
N ASN A 437 -25.29 0.64 7.15
CA ASN A 437 -24.75 0.82 5.80
C ASN A 437 -23.24 0.51 5.72
N ILE A 438 -22.46 0.95 6.72
CA ILE A 438 -21.00 0.68 6.78
C ILE A 438 -20.72 -0.80 6.95
N ALA A 439 -21.37 -1.45 7.93
CA ALA A 439 -21.21 -2.89 8.15
C ALA A 439 -21.67 -3.69 6.91
N GLN A 440 -22.73 -3.23 6.23
CA GLN A 440 -23.25 -3.85 5.01
C GLN A 440 -22.29 -3.76 3.82
N GLU A 441 -21.64 -2.61 3.62
CA GLU A 441 -20.61 -2.43 2.58
C GLU A 441 -19.37 -3.29 2.88
N GLU A 442 -18.88 -3.28 4.12
CA GLU A 442 -17.71 -4.10 4.54
C GLU A 442 -17.97 -5.61 4.45
N PHE A 443 -19.18 -6.07 4.76
CA PHE A 443 -19.53 -7.48 4.59
C PHE A 443 -19.69 -7.88 3.13
N ALA A 444 -20.14 -6.96 2.27
CA ALA A 444 -20.30 -7.24 0.84
C ALA A 444 -18.97 -7.60 0.17
N GLU A 445 -17.88 -6.91 0.51
CA GLU A 445 -16.55 -7.19 -0.06
C GLU A 445 -16.03 -8.59 0.31
N HIS A 446 -16.24 -9.03 1.55
CA HIS A 446 -15.89 -10.39 1.96
C HIS A 446 -16.73 -11.44 1.23
N LEU A 447 -18.01 -11.16 1.00
CA LEU A 447 -18.94 -12.04 0.32
C LEU A 447 -18.60 -12.26 -1.17
N GLU A 448 -17.65 -11.52 -1.75
CA GLU A 448 -17.09 -11.84 -3.08
C GLU A 448 -16.17 -13.09 -3.04
N SER A 449 -15.39 -13.23 -1.97
CA SER A 449 -14.40 -14.31 -1.84
C SER A 449 -14.95 -15.55 -1.14
N VAL A 450 -15.91 -15.36 -0.25
CA VAL A 450 -16.49 -16.40 0.62
C VAL A 450 -17.18 -17.56 -0.15
N PRO A 451 -17.95 -17.35 -1.23
CA PRO A 451 -18.65 -18.43 -1.92
C PRO A 451 -17.74 -19.54 -2.43
N ALA A 452 -16.57 -19.17 -2.99
CA ALA A 452 -15.60 -20.14 -3.47
C ALA A 452 -15.10 -21.06 -2.34
N ILE A 453 -14.92 -20.50 -1.13
CA ILE A 453 -14.49 -21.21 0.08
C ILE A 453 -15.58 -22.19 0.53
N PHE A 454 -16.83 -21.71 0.64
CA PHE A 454 -17.97 -22.55 1.05
C PHE A 454 -18.21 -23.72 0.11
N ARG A 455 -18.14 -23.47 -1.20
CA ARG A 455 -18.48 -24.48 -2.20
C ARG A 455 -17.44 -25.60 -2.34
N LEU A 456 -16.28 -25.52 -1.68
CA LEU A 456 -15.34 -26.64 -1.62
C LEU A 456 -15.99 -27.87 -0.97
N HIS A 457 -16.66 -27.67 0.18
CA HIS A 457 -17.40 -28.70 0.94
C HIS A 457 -18.87 -28.30 1.06
N TYR A 458 -19.54 -28.14 -0.10
CA TYR A 458 -20.84 -27.49 -0.13
C TYR A 458 -21.91 -28.20 0.73
N ASP A 459 -22.01 -29.53 0.64
CA ASP A 459 -23.02 -30.30 1.39
C ASP A 459 -22.93 -30.05 2.91
N LYS A 460 -21.70 -30.05 3.47
CA LYS A 460 -21.46 -29.79 4.90
C LYS A 460 -21.73 -28.34 5.28
N THR A 461 -21.24 -27.39 4.48
CA THR A 461 -21.40 -25.96 4.77
C THR A 461 -22.86 -25.52 4.64
N ALA A 462 -23.61 -26.06 3.69
CA ALA A 462 -25.05 -25.85 3.56
C ALA A 462 -25.81 -26.43 4.76
N GLN A 463 -25.48 -27.66 5.19
CA GLN A 463 -26.08 -28.26 6.39
C GLN A 463 -25.80 -27.43 7.65
N PHE A 464 -24.57 -26.90 7.80
CA PHE A 464 -24.22 -25.99 8.89
C PHE A 464 -25.07 -24.71 8.86
N LEU A 465 -25.22 -24.06 7.71
CA LEU A 465 -26.10 -22.89 7.57
C LEU A 465 -27.55 -23.20 7.94
N ILE A 466 -28.08 -24.35 7.50
CA ILE A 466 -29.42 -24.81 7.86
C ILE A 466 -29.57 -24.95 9.38
N GLN A 467 -28.59 -25.54 10.05
CA GLN A 467 -28.60 -25.70 11.52
C GLN A 467 -28.59 -24.37 12.28
N LEU A 468 -28.06 -23.30 11.67
CA LEU A 468 -28.13 -21.94 12.24
C LEU A 468 -29.45 -21.24 11.91
N ILE A 469 -29.96 -21.40 10.69
CA ILE A 469 -31.18 -20.72 10.22
C ILE A 469 -32.43 -21.30 10.89
N ASP A 470 -32.57 -22.62 10.97
CA ASP A 470 -33.82 -23.27 11.43
C ASP A 470 -34.25 -22.82 12.84
N PRO A 471 -33.36 -22.77 13.86
CA PRO A 471 -33.74 -22.29 15.19
C PRO A 471 -34.14 -20.82 15.22
N LEU A 472 -33.43 -19.96 14.48
CA LEU A 472 -33.70 -18.51 14.43
C LEU A 472 -35.01 -18.23 13.69
N LEU A 473 -35.28 -18.98 12.63
CA LEU A 473 -36.50 -18.89 11.85
C LEU A 473 -37.73 -19.25 12.69
N GLU A 474 -37.66 -20.34 13.47
CA GLU A 474 -38.76 -20.72 14.37
C GLU A 474 -38.96 -19.71 15.51
N GLN A 475 -37.88 -19.15 16.07
CA GLN A 475 -37.97 -18.05 17.03
C GLN A 475 -38.63 -16.81 16.45
N TYR A 476 -38.31 -16.45 15.20
CA TYR A 476 -38.90 -15.31 14.51
C TYR A 476 -40.40 -15.51 14.27
N LYS A 477 -40.81 -16.68 13.76
CA LYS A 477 -42.23 -17.04 13.57
C LYS A 477 -43.01 -16.98 14.88
N ALA A 478 -42.46 -17.56 15.94
CA ALA A 478 -43.06 -17.49 17.27
C ALA A 478 -43.10 -16.05 17.81
N GLY A 479 -42.08 -15.24 17.52
CA GLY A 479 -41.98 -13.84 17.92
C GLY A 479 -43.07 -12.96 17.31
N ILE A 480 -43.35 -13.16 16.02
CA ILE A 480 -44.45 -12.49 15.30
C ILE A 480 -45.80 -12.92 15.87
N ALA A 481 -46.01 -14.22 16.13
CA ALA A 481 -47.26 -14.73 16.66
C ALA A 481 -47.55 -14.25 18.10
N ASN A 482 -46.51 -14.09 18.92
CA ASN A 482 -46.62 -13.76 20.34
C ASN A 482 -46.35 -12.28 20.68
N ASN A 483 -46.11 -11.42 19.67
CA ASN A 483 -45.85 -9.99 19.82
C ASN A 483 -44.70 -9.66 20.81
N VAL A 484 -43.55 -10.31 20.60
CA VAL A 484 -42.31 -10.14 21.38
C VAL A 484 -41.78 -8.69 21.28
N PRO A 485 -41.06 -8.16 22.29
CA PRO A 485 -40.53 -6.80 22.26
C PRO A 485 -39.76 -6.47 20.97
N ALA A 486 -39.90 -5.22 20.50
CA ALA A 486 -39.31 -4.76 19.24
C ALA A 486 -37.79 -4.95 19.17
N VAL A 487 -37.09 -4.84 20.30
CA VAL A 487 -35.63 -5.03 20.41
C VAL A 487 -35.22 -6.47 20.12
N ASP A 488 -35.90 -7.44 20.73
CA ASP A 488 -35.62 -8.86 20.52
C ASP A 488 -35.96 -9.29 19.08
N ARG A 489 -37.03 -8.72 18.52
CA ARG A 489 -37.41 -8.93 17.12
C ARG A 489 -36.35 -8.37 16.16
N PHE A 490 -35.88 -7.15 16.40
CA PHE A 490 -34.84 -6.51 15.58
C PHE A 490 -33.55 -7.32 15.57
N LEU A 491 -33.11 -7.84 16.73
CA LEU A 491 -31.93 -8.69 16.81
C LEU A 491 -32.09 -9.99 16.00
N LEU A 492 -33.26 -10.63 16.06
CA LEU A 492 -33.58 -11.80 15.24
C LEU A 492 -33.55 -11.46 13.74
N GLU A 493 -34.10 -10.31 13.34
CA GLU A 493 -34.09 -9.83 11.95
C GLU A 493 -32.66 -9.59 11.45
N ARG A 494 -31.79 -8.97 12.26
CA ARG A 494 -30.37 -8.78 11.92
C ARG A 494 -29.62 -10.11 11.72
N HIS A 495 -29.80 -11.07 12.63
CA HIS A 495 -29.16 -12.40 12.50
C HIS A 495 -29.63 -13.13 11.24
N LEU A 496 -30.95 -13.13 10.98
CA LEU A 496 -31.53 -13.76 9.80
C LEU A 496 -31.06 -13.06 8.53
N ALA A 497 -31.03 -11.73 8.48
CA ALA A 497 -30.54 -10.97 7.34
C ALA A 497 -29.10 -11.34 6.97
N TRP A 498 -28.20 -11.46 7.96
CA TRP A 498 -26.83 -11.93 7.72
C TRP A 498 -26.80 -13.33 7.12
N LEU A 499 -27.49 -14.30 7.72
CA LEU A 499 -27.51 -15.69 7.24
C LEU A 499 -28.13 -15.82 5.84
N ILE A 500 -29.14 -15.00 5.52
CA ILE A 500 -29.74 -14.92 4.19
C ILE A 500 -28.73 -14.36 3.18
N ARG A 501 -28.00 -13.30 3.53
CA ARG A 501 -26.95 -12.72 2.65
C ARG A 501 -25.85 -13.74 2.36
N VAL A 502 -25.37 -14.45 3.38
CA VAL A 502 -24.40 -15.54 3.21
C VAL A 502 -24.98 -16.63 2.31
N SER A 503 -26.20 -17.10 2.59
CA SER A 503 -26.85 -18.15 1.80
C SER A 503 -27.05 -17.74 0.34
N GLY A 504 -27.53 -16.51 0.11
CA GLY A 504 -27.72 -15.94 -1.23
C GLY A 504 -26.41 -15.80 -2.00
N SER A 505 -25.34 -15.34 -1.34
CA SER A 505 -24.02 -15.25 -1.94
C SER A 505 -23.44 -16.63 -2.28
N VAL A 506 -23.58 -17.61 -1.39
CA VAL A 506 -23.08 -18.98 -1.62
C VAL A 506 -23.84 -19.68 -2.75
N VAL A 507 -25.17 -19.55 -2.79
CA VAL A 507 -26.01 -20.07 -3.88
C VAL A 507 -25.68 -19.35 -5.20
N GLY A 508 -25.54 -18.02 -5.17
CA GLY A 508 -25.21 -17.20 -6.34
C GLY A 508 -23.79 -17.42 -6.89
N GLY A 509 -22.82 -17.77 -6.02
CA GLY A 509 -21.43 -18.06 -6.40
C GLY A 509 -21.20 -19.41 -7.08
N ARG A 510 -22.27 -20.04 -7.59
CA ARG A 510 -22.22 -21.33 -8.28
C ARG A 510 -21.47 -21.22 -9.61
N ILE A 511 -20.41 -22.01 -9.75
CA ILE A 511 -19.70 -22.16 -11.03
C ILE A 511 -20.41 -23.26 -11.85
N ILE A 512 -20.88 -22.91 -13.06
CA ILE A 512 -21.73 -23.75 -13.93
C ILE A 512 -21.11 -25.15 -14.22
N SER A 513 -19.79 -25.29 -14.14
CA SER A 513 -19.07 -26.51 -14.51
C SER A 513 -19.03 -27.63 -13.45
N THR A 514 -19.60 -27.44 -12.25
CA THR A 514 -19.46 -28.40 -11.12
C THR A 514 -20.78 -28.91 -10.53
N SER A 515 -21.89 -28.89 -11.28
CA SER A 515 -23.19 -29.32 -10.73
C SER A 515 -23.23 -30.82 -10.44
N SER A 516 -23.71 -31.16 -9.25
CA SER A 516 -24.17 -32.50 -8.88
C SER A 516 -25.55 -32.39 -8.24
N GLU A 517 -26.36 -33.44 -8.34
CA GLU A 517 -27.73 -33.46 -7.78
C GLU A 517 -27.75 -33.10 -6.29
N ASN A 518 -26.75 -33.53 -5.52
CA ASN A 518 -26.63 -33.18 -4.09
C ASN A 518 -26.51 -31.67 -3.87
N GLN A 519 -25.69 -30.98 -4.68
CA GLN A 519 -25.54 -29.53 -4.56
C GLN A 519 -26.82 -28.78 -4.96
N GLU A 520 -27.58 -29.31 -5.92
CA GLU A 520 -28.88 -28.74 -6.31
C GLU A 520 -29.91 -28.90 -5.21
N HIS A 521 -29.91 -30.04 -4.52
CA HIS A 521 -30.74 -30.25 -3.34
C HIS A 521 -30.37 -29.27 -2.21
N SER A 522 -29.07 -29.09 -1.92
CA SER A 522 -28.61 -28.10 -0.93
C SER A 522 -28.97 -26.66 -1.31
N ASP A 523 -28.84 -26.27 -2.58
CA ASP A 523 -29.28 -24.95 -3.06
C ASP A 523 -30.80 -24.76 -2.82
N GLY A 524 -31.61 -25.80 -3.09
CA GLY A 524 -33.05 -25.79 -2.86
C GLY A 524 -33.44 -25.68 -1.39
N GLU A 525 -32.78 -26.43 -0.51
CA GLU A 525 -33.02 -26.40 0.94
C GLU A 525 -32.71 -25.01 1.54
N LEU A 526 -31.58 -24.39 1.16
CA LEU A 526 -31.23 -23.04 1.59
C LEU A 526 -32.23 -22.01 1.05
N SER A 527 -32.55 -22.09 -0.24
CA SER A 527 -33.50 -21.16 -0.90
C SER A 527 -34.89 -21.25 -0.28
N SER A 528 -35.37 -22.45 0.04
CA SER A 528 -36.69 -22.66 0.68
C SER A 528 -36.82 -21.87 1.98
N ARG A 529 -35.79 -21.88 2.83
CA ARG A 529 -35.79 -21.15 4.11
C ARG A 529 -35.80 -19.64 3.93
N VAL A 530 -35.07 -19.14 2.93
CA VAL A 530 -35.12 -17.71 2.55
C VAL A 530 -36.53 -17.33 2.11
N PHE A 531 -37.18 -18.13 1.26
CA PHE A 531 -38.54 -17.85 0.81
C PHE A 531 -39.60 -17.95 1.91
N GLN A 532 -39.42 -18.81 2.92
CA GLN A 532 -40.32 -18.90 4.07
C GLN A 532 -40.41 -17.58 4.84
N LEU A 533 -39.32 -16.80 4.90
CA LEU A 533 -39.30 -15.50 5.57
C LEU A 533 -40.12 -14.42 4.83
N MET A 534 -40.39 -14.58 3.53
CA MET A 534 -41.22 -13.63 2.79
C MET A 534 -42.72 -13.74 3.11
N ILE A 535 -43.12 -14.80 3.81
CA ILE A 535 -44.52 -15.08 4.17
C ILE A 535 -44.92 -14.34 5.45
N TYR A 536 -43.95 -14.05 6.31
CA TYR A 536 -44.11 -13.42 7.63
C TYR A 536 -43.61 -11.98 7.60
#